data_AF-A0A6P1DG26-F1
#
_entry.id   AF-A0A6P1DG26-F1
#
_cell.length_a   1.000
_cell.length_b   1.000
_cell.length_c   1.000
_cell.angle_alpha   90.00
_cell.angle_beta   90.00
_cell.angle_gamma   90.00
#
_symmetry.space_group_name_H-M   'P 1'
#
loop_
_entity.id
_entity.type
_entity.pdbx_description
1 polymer ?
#
loop_
_entity_poly.entity_id
_entity_poly.type
_entity_poly.pdbx_seq_one_letter_code
_entity_poly.pdbx_strand_id
1 'polypeptide(L)' 'MKKIILSLVFVFASFTLINAGNESVQELAICGEMAQDFYDNATSQGVDYEEANNGAEAIYQACKWLTYLSEYLP' A
#
# COMPACT_ATOMS: atom_id res chain seq x y z
N MET A 1 -15.19 -22.69 -3.59
CA MET A 1 -13.81 -22.95 -4.07
C MET A 1 -13.51 -22.45 -5.50
N LYS A 2 -14.25 -21.47 -6.05
CA LYS A 2 -13.95 -20.86 -7.38
C LYS A 2 -13.34 -19.44 -7.32
N LYS A 3 -13.30 -18.82 -6.13
CA LYS A 3 -12.84 -17.42 -5.95
C LYS A 3 -11.32 -17.28 -5.80
N ILE A 4 -10.60 -18.36 -5.45
CA ILE A 4 -9.16 -18.31 -5.14
C ILE A 4 -8.30 -18.21 -6.41
N ILE A 5 -8.77 -18.77 -7.54
CA ILE A 5 -7.99 -18.82 -8.77
C ILE A 5 -7.91 -17.45 -9.46
N LEU A 6 -8.95 -16.61 -9.36
CA LEU A 6 -8.91 -15.26 -9.94
C LEU A 6 -7.92 -14.34 -9.21
N SER A 7 -7.81 -14.47 -7.88
CA SER A 7 -6.89 -13.67 -7.08
C SER A 7 -5.43 -13.98 -7.38
N LEU A 8 -5.09 -15.26 -7.62
CA LEU A 8 -3.72 -15.64 -7.98
C LEU A 8 -3.29 -15.10 -9.35
N VAL A 9 -4.18 -15.13 -10.35
CA VAL A 9 -3.87 -14.61 -11.70
C VAL A 9 -3.67 -13.09 -11.70
N PHE A 10 -4.38 -12.36 -10.84
CA PHE A 10 -4.21 -10.91 -10.70
C PHE A 10 -2.87 -10.53 -10.06
N VAL A 11 -2.41 -11.32 -9.08
CA VAL A 11 -1.08 -11.15 -8.47
C VAL A 11 0.02 -11.41 -9.50
N PHE A 12 -0.09 -12.48 -10.29
CA PHE A 12 0.92 -12.77 -11.32
C PHE A 12 0.99 -11.71 -12.43
N ALA A 13 -0.12 -11.13 -12.87
CA ALA A 13 -0.12 -10.07 -13.88
C ALA A 13 0.49 -8.75 -13.37
N SER A 14 0.40 -8.49 -12.05
CA SER A 14 1.08 -7.33 -11.44
C SER A 14 2.59 -7.55 -11.37
N PHE A 15 3.07 -8.79 -11.18
CA PHE A 15 4.51 -9.10 -11.21
C PHE A 15 5.15 -8.92 -12.60
N THR A 16 4.42 -9.16 -13.70
CA THR A 16 4.99 -9.06 -15.06
C THR A 16 5.15 -7.62 -15.55
N LEU A 17 4.37 -6.66 -15.02
CA LEU A 17 4.52 -5.23 -15.33
C LEU A 17 5.65 -4.54 -14.53
N ILE A 18 6.11 -5.16 -13.44
CA ILE A 18 7.16 -4.64 -12.55
C ILE A 18 8.55 -4.72 -13.19
N ASN A 19 8.77 -5.63 -14.15
CA ASN A 19 10.13 -5.98 -14.59
C ASN A 19 10.74 -5.09 -15.69
N ALA A 20 10.17 -3.90 -15.97
CA ALA A 20 10.67 -3.03 -17.05
C ALA A 20 11.04 -1.60 -16.61
N GLY A 21 10.97 -1.22 -15.33
CA GLY A 21 11.68 -0.03 -14.83
C GLY A 21 11.04 0.79 -13.72
N ASN A 22 10.72 0.24 -12.55
CA ASN A 22 10.28 1.09 -11.44
C ASN A 22 10.43 0.43 -10.05
N GLU A 23 11.58 0.61 -9.40
CA GLU A 23 11.68 0.42 -7.94
C GLU A 23 10.68 1.34 -7.21
N SER A 24 10.47 2.56 -7.74
CA SER A 24 9.49 3.52 -7.21
C SER A 24 8.03 3.05 -7.20
N VAL A 25 7.63 2.13 -8.10
CA VAL A 25 6.23 1.62 -8.13
C VAL A 25 6.02 0.52 -7.11
N GLN A 26 7.05 -0.28 -6.80
CA GLN A 26 6.99 -1.26 -5.73
C GLN A 26 6.89 -0.57 -4.36
N GLU A 27 7.65 0.51 -4.15
CA GLU A 27 7.63 1.25 -2.90
C GLU A 27 6.32 2.01 -2.69
N LEU A 28 5.76 2.59 -3.76
CA LEU A 28 4.42 3.20 -3.71
C LEU A 28 3.32 2.17 -3.40
N ALA A 29 3.48 0.92 -3.81
CA ALA A 29 2.55 -0.16 -3.48
C ALA A 29 2.62 -0.53 -1.99
N ILE A 30 3.81 -0.61 -1.41
CA ILE A 30 4.02 -0.90 0.03
C ILE A 30 3.40 0.20 0.90
N CYS A 31 3.59 1.47 0.56
CA CYS A 31 2.97 2.57 1.31
C CYS A 31 1.43 2.53 1.26
N GLY A 32 0.86 2.13 0.12
CA GLY A 32 -0.57 1.95 -0.03
C GLY A 32 -1.12 0.80 0.82
N GLU A 33 -0.39 -0.32 0.88
CA GLU A 33 -0.77 -1.49 1.69
C GLU A 33 -0.78 -1.14 3.19
N MET A 34 0.24 -0.44 3.70
CA MET A 34 0.27 -0.03 5.11
C MET A 34 -0.87 0.95 5.48
N ALA A 35 -1.20 1.88 4.58
CA ALA A 35 -2.31 2.81 4.79
C ALA A 35 -3.66 2.06 4.82
N GLN A 36 -3.84 1.09 3.93
CA GLN A 36 -5.05 0.27 3.89
C GLN A 36 -5.17 -0.62 5.13
N ASP A 37 -4.09 -1.28 5.56
CA ASP A 37 -4.06 -2.10 6.78
C ASP A 37 -4.44 -1.28 8.02
N PHE A 38 -3.94 -0.05 8.11
CA PHE A 38 -4.32 0.86 9.19
C PHE A 38 -5.81 1.19 9.13
N TYR A 39 -6.34 1.56 7.96
CA TYR A 39 -7.75 1.89 7.77
C TYR A 39 -8.66 0.71 8.17
N ASP A 40 -8.35 -0.49 7.69
CA ASP A 40 -9.13 -1.70 7.98
C ASP A 40 -9.09 -2.03 9.48
N ASN A 41 -7.92 -1.90 10.12
CA ASN A 41 -7.78 -2.12 11.55
C ASN A 41 -8.53 -1.06 12.37
N ALA A 42 -8.41 0.22 12.05
CA ALA A 42 -9.06 1.32 12.75
C ALA A 42 -10.59 1.21 12.65
N THR A 43 -11.12 0.96 11.46
CA THR A 43 -12.55 0.76 11.25
C THR A 43 -13.06 -0.50 11.96
N SER A 44 -12.27 -1.58 12.02
CA SER A 44 -12.61 -2.79 12.80
C SER A 44 -12.69 -2.54 14.31
N GLN A 45 -11.99 -1.53 14.81
CA GLN A 45 -12.02 -1.09 16.21
C GLN A 45 -13.12 -0.05 16.50
N GLY A 46 -13.91 0.32 15.49
CA GLY A 46 -15.01 1.27 15.62
C GLY A 46 -14.60 2.73 15.49
N VAL A 47 -13.39 3.02 14.98
CA VAL A 47 -13.01 4.38 14.57
C VAL A 47 -13.88 4.80 13.39
N ASP A 48 -14.27 6.07 13.37
CA ASP A 48 -15.11 6.61 12.30
C ASP A 48 -14.33 6.61 10.96
N TYR A 49 -15.06 6.53 9.84
CA TYR A 49 -14.44 6.43 8.52
C TYR A 49 -13.60 7.66 8.15
N GLU A 50 -13.98 8.86 8.61
CA GLU A 50 -13.24 10.09 8.36
C GLU A 50 -11.91 10.09 9.14
N GLU A 51 -11.93 9.77 10.44
CA GLU A 51 -10.72 9.66 11.26
C GLU A 51 -9.80 8.52 10.80
N ALA A 52 -10.36 7.36 10.45
CA ALA A 52 -9.59 6.24 9.90
C ALA A 52 -8.93 6.61 8.56
N ASN A 53 -9.66 7.31 7.68
CA ASN A 53 -9.13 7.77 6.39
C ASN A 53 -8.04 8.83 6.57
N ASN A 54 -8.22 9.77 7.50
CA ASN A 54 -7.21 10.78 7.82
C ASN A 54 -5.92 10.15 8.35
N GLY A 55 -6.03 9.12 9.21
CA GLY A 55 -4.87 8.37 9.71
C GLY A 55 -4.17 7.54 8.62
N ALA A 56 -4.94 6.91 7.74
CA ALA A 56 -4.39 6.17 6.59
C ALA A 56 -3.62 7.09 5.63
N GLU A 57 -4.15 8.26 5.32
CA GLU A 57 -3.47 9.27 4.51
C GLU A 57 -2.17 9.74 5.16
N ALA A 58 -2.16 9.96 6.48
CA ALA A 58 -0.95 10.34 7.20
C ALA A 58 0.13 9.25 7.12
N ILE A 59 -0.25 7.97 7.25
CA ILE A 59 0.68 6.83 7.10
C ILE A 59 1.23 6.75 5.69
N TYR A 60 0.38 6.92 4.68
CA TYR A 60 0.80 6.92 3.27
C TYR A 60 1.85 8.01 3.00
N GLN A 61 1.60 9.25 3.45
CA GLN A 61 2.53 10.35 3.26
C GLN A 61 3.83 10.17 4.04
N ALA A 62 3.76 9.68 5.29
CA ALA A 62 4.95 9.39 6.09
C ALA A 62 5.83 8.32 5.45
N CYS A 63 5.23 7.25 4.92
CA CYS A 63 5.94 6.21 4.20
C CYS A 63 6.65 6.76 2.95
N LYS A 64 5.94 7.52 2.11
CA LYS A 64 6.54 8.15 0.93
C LYS A 64 7.70 9.07 1.28
N TRP A 65 7.56 9.82 2.38
CA TRP A 65 8.62 10.72 2.82
C TRP A 65 9.84 9.94 3.30
N LEU A 66 9.65 8.84 4.05
CA LEU A 66 10.74 7.95 4.44
C LEU A 66 11.46 7.32 3.25
N THR A 67 10.72 6.85 2.24
CA THR A 67 11.29 6.34 0.98
C THR A 67 12.14 7.41 0.29
N TYR A 68 11.61 8.63 0.17
CA TYR A 68 12.36 9.76 -0.39
C TYR A 68 13.62 10.06 0.44
N LEU A 69 13.55 10.06 1.77
CA LEU A 69 14.71 10.27 2.61
C LEU A 69 15.76 9.17 2.41
N SER A 70 15.36 7.89 2.35
CA SER A 70 16.29 6.78 2.16
C SER A 70 16.99 6.77 0.81
N GLU A 71 16.34 7.31 -0.23
CA GLU A 71 16.93 7.41 -1.57
C GLU A 71 17.84 8.64 -1.73
N TYR A 72 17.52 9.76 -1.07
CA TYR A 72 18.13 11.07 -1.38
C TYR A 72 18.91 11.72 -0.24
N LEU A 73 18.92 11.16 0.98
CA LEU A 73 19.78 11.60 2.07
C LEU A 73 20.81 10.51 2.43
N PRO A 74 22.13 10.79 2.33
CA PRO A 74 23.20 9.83 2.56
C PRO A 74 23.36 9.44 4.04
#